data_AF-A0AAN6Y8X9-F1
#
_entry.id   AF-A0AAN6Y8X9-F1
#
_cell.length_a   1.000
_cell.length_b   1.000
_cell.length_c   1.000
_cell.angle_alpha   90.00
_cell.angle_beta   90.00
_cell.angle_gamma   90.00
#
_symmetry.space_group_name_H-M   'P 1'
#
loop_
_entity.id
_entity.type
_entity.pdbx_description
1 polymer ?
#
loop_
_entity_poly.entity_id
_entity_poly.type
_entity_poly.pdbx_seq_one_letter_code
_entity_poly.pdbx_strand_id
1 'polypeptide(L)'
;MANKSRKVTIYNNVAGCDAKDDTTYRIITGASSGTCYTFDRNMPGTDCAEYTRGGWGGPGGCTSGSLLPKSALQKNGNGPACTFYSKEECGGSSTTTVDVCVDGTAIGLDTFASFRCS
;
A
#
# COMPACT_ATOMS: atom_id res chain seq x y z
N MET A 1 -6.71 22.71 10.13
CA MET A 1 -6.61 22.36 8.70
C MET A 1 -6.89 20.88 8.58
N ALA A 2 -7.99 20.48 7.94
CA ALA A 2 -8.42 19.08 7.93
C ALA A 2 -7.42 18.24 7.13
N ASN A 3 -6.73 17.33 7.83
CA ASN A 3 -5.77 16.40 7.27
C ASN A 3 -6.52 15.46 6.31
N LYS A 4 -6.44 15.70 4.99
CA LYS A 4 -6.95 14.72 4.00
C LYS A 4 -6.14 13.44 4.18
N SER A 5 -6.68 12.50 4.94
CA SER A 5 -6.01 11.25 5.31
C SER A 5 -5.74 10.44 4.05
N ARG A 6 -4.47 10.40 3.64
CA ARG A 6 -4.00 9.63 2.49
C ARG A 6 -4.32 8.17 2.71
N LYS A 7 -4.88 7.51 1.69
CA LYS A 7 -5.22 6.09 1.75
C LYS A 7 -4.43 5.33 0.70
N VAL A 8 -3.61 4.40 1.16
CA VAL A 8 -2.90 3.45 0.32
C VAL A 8 -3.52 2.08 0.56
N THR A 9 -4.09 1.50 -0.48
CA THR A 9 -4.58 0.12 -0.45
C THR A 9 -3.55 -0.76 -1.11
N ILE A 10 -3.18 -1.85 -0.46
CA ILE A 10 -2.18 -2.80 -0.95
C ILE A 10 -2.76 -4.20 -0.99
N TYR A 11 -2.34 -5.00 -1.98
CA TYR A 11 -2.89 -6.33 -2.24
C TYR A 11 -1.75 -7.33 -2.36
N ASN A 12 -1.83 -8.45 -1.65
CA ASN A 12 -0.71 -9.38 -1.52
C ASN A 12 -0.46 -10.26 -2.75
N ASN A 13 -1.50 -10.67 -3.47
CA ASN A 13 -1.39 -11.72 -4.49
C ASN A 13 -2.02 -11.40 -5.86
N VAL A 14 -2.69 -10.25 -6.01
CA VAL A 14 -3.34 -9.85 -7.25
C VAL A 14 -2.63 -8.68 -7.91
N ALA A 15 -2.63 -8.68 -9.24
CA ALA A 15 -2.36 -7.50 -10.05
C ALA A 15 -3.66 -6.72 -10.30
N GLY A 16 -3.57 -5.45 -10.67
CA GLY A 16 -4.73 -4.63 -11.02
C GLY A 16 -5.61 -4.20 -9.84
N CYS A 17 -5.19 -4.49 -8.59
CA CYS A 17 -5.85 -4.04 -7.37
C CYS A 17 -7.31 -4.53 -7.23
N ASP A 18 -7.58 -5.71 -7.78
CA ASP A 18 -8.88 -6.35 -7.79
C ASP A 18 -8.87 -7.53 -6.81
N ALA A 19 -9.30 -7.28 -5.58
CA ALA A 19 -9.30 -8.30 -4.53
C ALA A 19 -10.30 -9.42 -4.85
N LYS A 20 -9.83 -10.68 -4.84
CA LYS A 20 -10.63 -11.87 -5.16
C LYS A 20 -10.28 -13.02 -4.22
N ASP A 21 -11.19 -13.99 -4.11
CA ASP A 21 -10.95 -15.31 -3.50
C ASP A 21 -10.16 -15.29 -2.18
N ASP A 22 -8.85 -15.53 -2.22
CA ASP A 22 -7.93 -15.62 -1.10
C ASP A 22 -7.11 -14.34 -0.84
N THR A 23 -7.30 -13.29 -1.65
CA THR A 23 -6.58 -12.02 -1.53
C THR A 23 -6.71 -11.44 -0.13
N THR A 24 -5.57 -11.06 0.42
CA THR A 24 -5.47 -10.20 1.59
C THR A 24 -5.08 -8.81 1.15
N TYR A 25 -5.85 -7.80 1.56
CA TYR A 25 -5.54 -6.42 1.28
C TYR A 25 -5.57 -5.58 2.55
N ARG A 26 -4.68 -4.59 2.61
CA ARG A 26 -4.63 -3.62 3.71
C ARG A 26 -4.96 -2.24 3.19
N ILE A 27 -5.74 -1.49 3.96
CA ILE A 27 -5.95 -0.07 3.77
C ILE A 27 -5.15 0.66 4.85
N ILE A 28 -4.08 1.32 4.43
CA ILE A 28 -3.22 2.14 5.28
C ILE A 28 -3.69 3.58 5.16
N THR A 29 -4.05 4.21 6.28
CA THR A 29 -4.49 5.60 6.31
C THR A 29 -3.63 6.45 7.24
N GLY A 30 -3.52 7.75 6.94
CA GLY A 30 -2.75 8.68 7.78
C GLY A 30 -1.25 8.72 7.46
N ALA A 31 -0.82 8.10 6.36
CA ALA A 31 0.56 8.21 5.88
C ALA A 31 0.99 9.69 5.76
N SER A 32 2.09 10.04 6.41
CA SER A 32 2.63 11.40 6.45
C SER A 32 3.41 11.73 5.17
N SER A 33 3.42 13.01 4.77
CA SER A 33 4.26 13.47 3.66
C SER A 33 5.74 13.27 4.00
N GLY A 34 6.53 12.83 3.01
CA GLY A 34 7.98 12.69 3.11
C GLY A 34 8.46 11.51 3.96
N THR A 35 7.57 10.85 4.71
CA THR A 35 7.90 9.66 5.51
C THR A 35 7.93 8.41 4.64
N CYS A 36 9.00 7.63 4.76
CA CYS A 36 9.09 6.33 4.10
C CYS A 36 8.55 5.23 5.00
N TYR A 37 7.61 4.44 4.49
CA TYR A 37 6.99 3.33 5.19
C TYR A 37 7.36 2.00 4.52
N THR A 38 7.76 1.01 5.30
CA THR A 38 8.15 -0.32 4.81
C THR A 38 7.05 -1.33 5.13
N PHE A 39 6.59 -2.10 4.14
CA PHE A 39 5.45 -3.02 4.28
C PHE A 39 5.68 -4.17 5.25
N ASP A 40 6.94 -4.50 5.50
CA ASP A 40 7.38 -5.58 6.41
C ASP A 40 7.64 -5.12 7.84
N ARG A 41 7.32 -3.87 8.16
CA ARG A 41 7.54 -3.27 9.47
C ARG A 41 6.28 -2.57 9.96
N ASN A 42 6.21 -2.35 11.26
CA ASN A 42 5.18 -1.48 11.84
C ASN A 42 5.30 -0.08 11.24
N MET A 43 4.16 0.54 10.93
CA MET A 43 4.06 1.88 10.36
C MET A 43 3.46 2.85 11.40
N PRO A 44 4.27 3.33 12.36
CA PRO A 44 3.77 4.22 13.42
C PRO A 44 3.18 5.50 12.83
N GLY A 45 2.10 5.98 13.46
CA GLY A 45 1.37 7.17 12.98
C GLY A 45 0.46 6.91 11.78
N THR A 46 0.27 5.64 11.39
CA THR A 46 -0.75 5.24 10.42
C THR A 46 -1.77 4.32 11.08
N ASP A 47 -3.00 4.36 10.58
CA ASP A 47 -4.00 3.35 10.86
C ASP A 47 -3.96 2.29 9.75
N CYS A 48 -4.26 1.05 10.11
CA CYS A 48 -4.20 -0.06 9.17
C CYS A 48 -5.41 -0.98 9.39
N ALA A 49 -6.20 -1.14 8.34
CA ALA A 49 -7.33 -2.06 8.29
C ALA A 49 -7.00 -3.21 7.32
N GLU A 50 -6.98 -4.44 7.83
CA GLU A 50 -6.73 -5.64 7.04
C GLU A 50 -8.04 -6.36 6.72
N TYR A 51 -8.14 -6.79 5.47
CA TYR A 51 -9.21 -7.62 4.96
C TYR A 51 -8.61 -8.86 4.31
N THR A 52 -9.27 -9.99 4.49
CA THR A 52 -8.85 -11.30 3.97
C THR A 52 -9.97 -11.90 3.12
N ARG A 53 -9.64 -12.95 2.38
CA ARG A 53 -10.59 -13.70 1.53
C ARG A 53 -11.35 -12.77 0.56
N GLY A 54 -10.62 -11.94 -0.17
CA GLY A 54 -11.23 -11.00 -1.12
C GLY A 54 -12.14 -9.94 -0.47
N GLY A 55 -12.04 -9.72 0.85
CA GLY A 55 -12.87 -8.77 1.59
C GLY A 55 -13.95 -9.39 2.47
N TRP A 56 -14.18 -10.70 2.39
CA TRP A 56 -15.19 -11.38 3.22
C TRP A 56 -14.82 -11.47 4.70
N GLY A 57 -13.52 -11.43 5.03
CA GLY A 57 -13.05 -11.37 6.42
C GLY A 57 -12.45 -10.01 6.75
N GLY A 58 -12.93 -9.34 7.79
CA GLY A 58 -12.40 -8.05 8.26
C GLY A 58 -13.47 -6.95 8.36
N PRO A 59 -13.09 -5.68 8.67
CA PRO A 59 -11.73 -5.25 8.94
C PRO A 59 -11.21 -5.76 10.29
N GLY A 60 -10.02 -6.34 10.29
CA GLY A 60 -9.18 -6.49 11.47
C GLY A 60 -8.12 -5.40 11.54
N GLY A 61 -7.45 -5.25 12.68
CA GLY A 61 -6.18 -4.54 12.70
C GLY A 61 -5.12 -5.32 11.90
N CYS A 62 -4.09 -4.65 11.41
CA CYS A 62 -2.94 -5.31 10.78
C CYS A 62 -2.09 -5.99 11.85
N THR A 63 -2.55 -7.16 12.29
CA THR A 63 -1.95 -7.99 13.36
C THR A 63 -1.08 -9.10 12.81
N SER A 64 -1.28 -9.48 11.55
CA SER A 64 -0.38 -10.36 10.81
C SER A 64 0.87 -9.56 10.42
N GLY A 65 2.04 -10.22 10.39
CA GLY A 65 3.33 -9.60 10.10
C GLY A 65 3.43 -9.02 8.68
N SER A 66 4.66 -9.03 8.15
CA SER A 66 5.01 -8.67 6.77
C SER A 66 3.91 -8.98 5.74
N LEU A 67 3.55 -7.97 4.94
CA LEU A 67 2.66 -8.13 3.78
C LEU A 67 3.24 -7.36 2.60
N LEU A 68 4.20 -7.97 1.91
CA LEU A 68 4.75 -7.45 0.67
C LEU A 68 3.67 -7.47 -0.42
N PRO A 69 3.25 -6.30 -0.93
CA PRO A 69 2.15 -6.27 -1.87
C PRO A 69 2.62 -6.44 -3.32
N LYS A 70 1.86 -7.22 -4.06
CA LYS A 70 1.99 -7.38 -5.51
C LYS A 70 1.45 -6.17 -6.27
N SER A 71 0.38 -5.56 -5.76
CA SER A 71 -0.17 -4.33 -6.32
C SER A 71 -0.56 -3.33 -5.23
N ALA A 72 -0.59 -2.06 -5.61
CA ALA A 72 -0.95 -0.98 -4.72
C ALA A 72 -1.75 0.12 -5.45
N LEU A 73 -2.65 0.74 -4.71
CA LEU A 73 -3.49 1.83 -5.17
C LEU A 73 -3.55 2.93 -4.12
N GLN A 74 -3.12 4.13 -4.49
CA GLN A 74 -3.48 5.31 -3.75
C GLN A 74 -4.88 5.76 -4.15
N LYS A 75 -5.84 5.77 -3.21
CA LYS A 75 -7.17 6.40 -3.41
C LYS A 75 -7.20 7.71 -2.66
N ASN A 76 -7.05 8.85 -3.34
CA ASN A 76 -7.30 10.14 -2.69
C ASN A 76 -7.69 11.31 -3.61
N GLY A 77 -8.10 11.06 -4.86
CA GLY A 77 -8.91 11.96 -5.69
C GLY A 77 -8.44 13.41 -5.68
N ASN A 78 -7.13 13.67 -5.87
CA ASN A 78 -6.39 14.96 -5.76
C ASN A 78 -5.39 15.08 -4.58
N GLY A 79 -5.04 13.99 -3.91
CA GLY A 79 -3.90 13.96 -2.98
C GLY A 79 -2.56 13.86 -3.72
N PRO A 80 -1.45 14.35 -3.15
CA PRO A 80 -0.13 14.20 -3.75
C PRO A 80 0.26 12.72 -3.89
N ALA A 81 1.08 12.44 -4.90
CA ALA A 81 1.39 11.09 -5.32
C ALA A 81 2.21 10.31 -4.29
N CYS A 82 1.93 9.01 -4.22
CA CYS A 82 2.71 8.03 -3.51
C CYS A 82 3.60 7.30 -4.51
N THR A 83 4.87 7.22 -4.14
CA THR A 83 5.88 6.44 -4.85
C THR A 83 6.05 5.12 -4.12
N PHE A 84 6.05 4.02 -4.86
CA PHE A 84 6.27 2.65 -4.40
C PHE A 84 7.64 2.17 -4.88
N TYR A 85 8.36 1.49 -3.99
CA TYR A 85 9.76 1.15 -4.19
C TYR A 85 9.99 -0.36 -4.07
N SER A 86 10.99 -0.82 -4.82
CA SER A 86 11.46 -2.21 -4.84
C SER A 86 12.15 -2.66 -3.56
N LYS A 87 12.78 -1.74 -2.83
CA LYS A 87 13.50 -2.04 -1.58
C LYS A 87 12.87 -1.33 -0.39
N GLU A 88 13.21 -1.79 0.81
CA GLU A 88 12.88 -1.08 2.04
C GLU A 88 13.47 0.34 2.03
N GLU A 89 13.00 1.19 2.95
CA GLU A 89 13.56 2.54 3.15
C GLU A 89 13.58 3.41 1.88
N CYS A 90 12.65 3.15 0.95
CA CYS A 90 12.45 3.90 -0.29
C CYS A 90 13.64 3.84 -1.24
N GLY A 91 14.33 2.69 -1.28
CA GLY A 91 15.45 2.42 -2.18
C GLY A 91 15.09 1.66 -3.46
N GLY A 92 16.02 1.67 -4.41
CA GLY A 92 15.94 0.89 -5.66
C GLY A 92 15.00 1.49 -6.72
N SER A 93 14.54 0.65 -7.66
CA SER A 93 13.55 1.00 -8.67
C SER A 93 12.24 1.42 -8.03
N SER A 94 11.53 2.37 -8.65
CA SER A 94 10.31 2.96 -8.10
C SER A 94 9.30 3.34 -9.17
N THR A 95 8.02 3.37 -8.81
CA THR A 95 6.92 3.88 -9.63
C THR A 95 6.05 4.83 -8.81
N THR A 96 5.49 5.85 -9.43
CA THR A 96 4.65 6.86 -8.76
C THR A 96 3.24 6.81 -9.35
N THR A 97 2.23 6.85 -8.49
CA THR A 97 0.82 6.80 -8.91
C THR A 97 -0.09 7.68 -8.06
N VAL A 98 -1.21 8.10 -8.66
CA VAL A 98 -2.36 8.75 -8.01
C VAL A 98 -3.62 8.17 -8.63
N ASP A 99 -4.53 7.63 -7.81
CA ASP A 99 -5.83 7.08 -8.25
C ASP A 99 -5.77 6.01 -9.35
N VAL A 100 -4.58 5.44 -9.58
CA VAL A 100 -4.32 4.37 -10.54
C VAL A 100 -3.65 3.21 -9.83
N CYS A 101 -4.07 1.98 -10.13
CA CYS A 101 -3.42 0.80 -9.61
C CYS A 101 -2.05 0.62 -10.25
N VAL A 102 -1.04 0.25 -9.45
CA VAL A 102 0.27 -0.15 -9.94
C VAL A 102 0.64 -1.52 -9.43
N ASP A 103 1.27 -2.31 -10.29
CA ASP A 103 1.76 -3.65 -9.98
C ASP A 103 3.29 -3.63 -9.84
N GLY A 104 3.86 -4.57 -9.07
CA GLY A 104 5.31 -4.69 -8.90
C GLY A 104 6.07 -4.81 -10.23
N THR A 105 5.40 -5.35 -11.27
CA THR A 105 5.97 -5.50 -12.61
C THR A 105 6.31 -4.16 -13.25
N ALA A 106 5.65 -3.06 -12.84
CA ALA A 106 5.97 -1.70 -13.27
C ALA A 106 7.39 -1.27 -12.88
N ILE A 107 8.00 -1.94 -11.90
CA ILE A 107 9.39 -1.73 -11.47
C ILE A 107 10.27 -2.97 -11.69
N GLY A 108 9.79 -3.93 -12.49
CA GLY A 108 10.50 -5.16 -12.85
C GLY A 108 10.58 -6.21 -11.74
N LEU A 109 9.71 -6.15 -10.74
CA LEU A 109 9.66 -7.10 -9.61
C LEU A 109 8.27 -7.69 -9.43
N ASP A 110 8.12 -8.65 -8.52
CA ASP A 110 6.81 -9.23 -8.21
C ASP A 110 6.08 -8.46 -7.10
N THR A 111 6.81 -7.79 -6.20
CA THR A 111 6.25 -7.06 -5.06
C THR A 111 6.95 -5.73 -4.81
N PHE A 112 6.28 -4.84 -4.09
CA PHE A 112 6.88 -3.64 -3.50
C PHE A 112 7.36 -3.92 -2.07
N ALA A 113 8.35 -3.17 -1.60
CA ALA A 113 8.87 -3.28 -0.23
C ALA A 113 8.58 -2.04 0.62
N SER A 114 8.49 -0.86 0.00
CA SER A 114 8.18 0.38 0.73
C SER A 114 7.42 1.40 -0.12
N PHE A 115 6.87 2.42 0.52
CA PHE A 115 6.24 3.55 -0.15
C PHE A 115 6.50 4.87 0.60
N ARG A 116 6.43 5.97 -0.14
CA ARG A 116 6.45 7.34 0.40
C ARG A 116 5.50 8.20 -0.37
N CYS A 117 4.69 8.97 0.34
CA CYS A 117 3.79 9.94 -0.27
C CYS A 117 4.40 11.35 -0.15
N SER A 118 4.33 12.13 -1.24
CA SER A 118 4.81 13.52 -1.32
C SER A 118 3.83 14.52 -0.74
#